data_AF-A0AAE9EUI4-F1
#
_entry.id   AF-A0AAE9EUI4-F1
#
_cell.length_a   1.000
_cell.length_b   1.000
_cell.length_c   1.000
_cell.angle_alpha   90.00
_cell.angle_beta   90.00
_cell.angle_gamma   90.00
#
_symmetry.space_group_name_H-M   'P 1'
#
loop_
_entity.id
_entity.type
_entity.pdbx_description
1 polymer ?
#
loop_
_entity_poly.entity_id
_entity_poly.type
_entity_poly.pdbx_seq_one_letter_code
_entity_poly.pdbx_strand_id
1 'polypeptide(L)'
;MSPKLHIFLIFLLLLIPNSQSSGYLEIRLKSPFLLNATVTITEDIYFPTNKRVYNVPLVPDHTRILTNIPVKFHRPGTVLINSGPVDKFGLHYATIRSDRWNTKTMRIAPDEIQLPFTGFRIDVQCNRNWHGPYCDKFCNDDHARIVNRRCTQNGTLGCPFMLSGPNCDIPLLQTECTLPCMNHGYCVSEFLNPLDTVDRSICECGVGFEGEQCEEKEYDYADAIEIEMHGIPEKYNLLKEFLNGTHNQNETCYMFNEVTMGTVTRTKLKDESVVAFKANSTNGQCSTGPPSNMSGTIFFQGPSDLITMWVNYDIYTNGSSWLINYDYNFSCPENFDPLVRNNRTTRMHLISSCVRELYASNGTALSYNYSRNHCESQGATLNGVAYYSDWWYMFSKLNNSENFYARIDGIRTKSCQSTPKTKECMSVKGFEFTDKSVTNFDRHNWVTDSSARARNGYDCLVIFRDEDNSIKMDVRSCTTDSPRKAQLVFCSINSYQSFSEIRKIKND
;
A
#
# COMPACT_ATOMS: atom_id res chain seq x y z
N MET A 1 -26.02 68.37 13.42
CA MET A 1 -26.14 67.60 12.16
C MET A 1 -26.07 66.12 12.51
N SER A 2 -26.97 65.32 11.94
CA SER A 2 -27.49 64.06 12.51
C SER A 2 -26.49 62.89 12.57
N PRO A 3 -26.44 62.11 13.69
CA PRO A 3 -25.56 60.95 13.86
C PRO A 3 -26.02 59.68 13.14
N LYS A 4 -27.07 59.75 12.31
CA LYS A 4 -27.65 58.58 11.63
C LYS A 4 -26.91 58.14 10.36
N LEU A 5 -26.00 58.96 9.81
CA LEU A 5 -25.35 58.65 8.52
C LEU A 5 -24.10 57.78 8.64
N HIS A 6 -23.44 57.72 9.80
CA HIS A 6 -22.24 56.90 9.99
C HIS A 6 -22.53 55.44 10.39
N ILE A 7 -23.69 55.18 11.00
CA ILE A 7 -24.08 53.82 11.38
C ILE A 7 -24.46 52.99 10.14
N PHE A 8 -25.02 53.63 9.10
CA PHE A 8 -25.40 52.93 7.86
C PHE A 8 -24.18 52.55 6.99
N LEU A 9 -23.11 53.35 6.99
CA LEU A 9 -21.87 53.02 6.28
C LEU A 9 -21.03 51.93 6.99
N ILE A 10 -21.09 51.86 8.32
CA ILE A 10 -20.41 50.80 9.09
C ILE A 10 -21.18 49.47 8.96
N PHE A 11 -22.51 49.50 8.87
CA PHE A 11 -23.30 48.29 8.58
C PHE A 11 -23.15 47.79 7.13
N LEU A 12 -22.87 48.66 6.16
CA LEU A 12 -22.59 48.24 4.77
C LEU A 12 -21.20 47.59 4.61
N LEU A 13 -20.23 47.93 5.48
CA LEU A 13 -18.89 47.32 5.52
C LEU A 13 -18.86 45.97 6.27
N LEU A 14 -19.88 45.66 7.07
CA LEU A 14 -20.03 44.39 7.79
C LEU A 14 -20.88 43.35 7.06
N LEU A 15 -21.36 43.66 5.84
CA LEU A 15 -22.20 42.78 5.01
C LEU A 15 -21.46 42.15 3.82
N ILE A 16 -20.13 42.13 3.85
CA ILE A 16 -19.36 41.37 2.87
C ILE A 16 -18.59 40.27 3.61
N PRO A 17 -19.17 39.09 3.88
CA PRO A 17 -18.38 37.89 3.75
C PRO A 17 -18.17 37.76 2.23
N ASN A 18 -17.13 38.42 1.72
CA ASN A 18 -16.51 37.92 0.50
C ASN A 18 -15.95 36.59 0.95
N SER A 19 -16.75 35.53 0.83
CA SER A 19 -16.31 34.15 0.87
C SER A 19 -15.37 33.97 -0.31
N GLN A 20 -14.18 34.54 -0.21
CA GLN A 20 -13.10 34.26 -1.13
C GLN A 20 -12.68 32.86 -0.76
N SER A 21 -13.08 31.89 -1.57
CA SER A 21 -12.48 30.57 -1.53
C SER A 21 -10.96 30.73 -1.52
N SER A 22 -10.31 30.07 -0.57
CA SER A 22 -8.89 30.28 -0.30
C SER A 22 -8.15 28.96 -0.45
N GLY A 23 -7.78 28.65 -1.69
CA GLY A 23 -6.97 27.47 -2.02
C GLY A 23 -5.70 27.82 -2.75
N TYR A 24 -4.79 26.86 -2.78
CA TYR A 24 -3.54 26.94 -3.50
C TYR A 24 -3.26 25.65 -4.28
N LEU A 25 -2.47 25.82 -5.32
CA LEU A 25 -1.94 24.79 -6.18
C LEU A 25 -0.48 24.57 -5.80
N GLU A 26 -0.13 23.30 -5.64
CA GLU A 26 1.23 22.82 -5.53
C GLU A 26 1.54 21.85 -6.66
N ILE A 27 2.65 22.08 -7.35
CA ILE A 27 3.15 21.21 -8.42
C ILE A 27 4.48 20.66 -7.95
N ARG A 28 4.60 19.33 -7.97
CA ARG A 28 5.83 18.61 -7.70
C ARG A 28 6.35 18.01 -8.99
N LEU A 29 7.61 18.31 -9.28
CA LEU A 29 8.30 17.83 -10.48
C LEU A 29 9.63 17.20 -10.10
N LYS A 30 9.97 16.14 -10.81
CA LYS A 30 11.23 15.44 -10.65
C LYS A 30 11.72 14.91 -12.00
N SER A 31 13.02 15.03 -12.22
CA SER A 31 13.71 14.51 -13.39
C SER A 31 15.04 13.91 -12.95
N PRO A 32 15.53 12.84 -13.61
CA PRO A 32 16.86 12.30 -13.37
C PRO A 32 17.92 13.03 -14.21
N PHE A 33 17.54 14.08 -14.93
CA PHE A 33 18.40 14.88 -15.78
C PHE A 33 18.51 16.31 -15.26
N LEU A 34 19.66 16.92 -15.52
CA LEU A 34 19.82 18.36 -15.40
C LEU A 34 19.11 19.02 -16.58
N LEU A 35 17.91 19.55 -16.36
CA LEU A 35 17.14 20.24 -17.39
C LEU A 35 16.31 21.37 -16.80
N ASN A 36 15.96 22.35 -17.63
CA ASN A 36 15.02 23.40 -17.23
C ASN A 36 13.62 23.01 -17.69
N ALA A 37 12.65 23.00 -16.78
CA ALA A 37 11.25 22.87 -17.12
C ALA A 37 10.54 24.24 -17.03
N THR A 38 9.59 24.48 -17.91
CA THR A 38 8.73 25.66 -17.88
C THR A 38 7.33 25.20 -17.49
N VAL A 39 6.82 25.68 -16.36
CA VAL A 39 5.47 25.40 -15.87
C VAL A 39 4.58 26.59 -16.19
N THR A 40 3.56 26.34 -17.00
CA THR A 40 2.53 27.29 -17.41
C THR A 40 1.22 26.92 -16.74
N ILE A 41 0.61 27.87 -16.05
CA ILE A 41 -0.69 27.69 -15.39
C ILE A 41 -1.68 28.71 -15.91
N THR A 42 -2.87 28.26 -16.29
CA THR A 42 -4.00 29.09 -16.73
C THR A 42 -5.22 28.79 -15.88
N GLU A 43 -6.00 29.83 -15.53
CA GLU A 43 -7.21 29.72 -14.71
C GLU A 43 -8.50 29.52 -15.54
N ASP A 44 -8.38 29.27 -16.85
CA ASP A 44 -9.49 29.04 -17.78
C ASP A 44 -8.99 28.26 -19.01
N ILE A 45 -9.68 27.18 -19.39
CA ILE A 45 -9.38 26.35 -20.57
C ILE A 45 -9.87 26.97 -21.89
N TYR A 46 -10.94 27.77 -21.87
CA TYR A 46 -11.57 28.31 -23.09
C TYR A 46 -10.96 29.64 -23.48
N PHE A 47 -10.64 30.48 -22.50
CA PHE A 47 -10.05 31.81 -22.72
C PHE A 47 -8.87 32.07 -21.78
N PRO A 48 -7.70 31.45 -22.03
CA PRO A 48 -6.53 31.53 -21.17
C PRO A 48 -5.86 32.92 -21.25
N THR A 49 -6.50 33.92 -20.66
CA THR A 49 -6.05 35.32 -20.65
C THR A 49 -5.06 35.59 -19.52
N ASN A 50 -5.17 34.87 -18.41
CA ASN A 50 -4.30 34.99 -17.24
C ASN A 50 -3.36 33.79 -17.16
N LYS A 51 -2.19 33.90 -17.82
CA LYS A 51 -1.14 32.88 -17.81
C LYS A 51 -0.06 33.24 -16.80
N ARG A 52 0.26 32.32 -15.89
CA ARG A 52 1.43 32.38 -15.02
C ARG A 52 2.49 31.40 -15.52
N VAL A 53 3.73 31.85 -15.60
CA VAL A 53 4.85 31.05 -16.12
C VAL A 53 5.96 31.02 -15.09
N TYR A 54 6.45 29.81 -14.80
CA TYR A 54 7.51 29.56 -13.85
C TYR A 54 8.62 28.73 -14.50
N ASN A 55 9.86 29.16 -14.35
CA ASN A 55 11.02 28.38 -14.74
C ASN A 55 11.48 27.53 -13.55
N VAL A 56 11.54 26.22 -13.75
CA VAL A 56 11.82 25.24 -12.72
C VAL A 56 13.07 24.46 -13.14
N PRO A 57 14.27 24.81 -12.63
CA PRO A 57 15.48 24.05 -12.89
C PRO A 57 15.41 22.72 -12.15
N LEU A 58 15.33 21.62 -12.91
CA LEU A 58 15.34 20.26 -12.40
C LEU A 58 16.79 19.78 -12.34
N VAL A 59 17.13 19.18 -11.21
CA VAL A 59 18.41 18.51 -10.99
C VAL A 59 18.11 17.06 -10.58
N PRO A 60 19.02 16.13 -10.89
CA PRO A 60 18.90 14.75 -10.42
C PRO A 60 18.67 14.71 -8.90
N ASP A 61 17.89 13.73 -8.46
CA ASP A 61 17.76 13.33 -7.06
C ASP A 61 17.04 14.33 -6.15
N HIS A 62 16.41 15.34 -6.74
CA HIS A 62 15.68 16.36 -5.99
C HIS A 62 14.29 16.58 -6.57
N THR A 63 13.26 16.52 -5.72
CA THR A 63 11.93 17.02 -6.09
C THR A 63 11.94 18.55 -6.04
N ARG A 64 11.52 19.18 -7.14
CA ARG A 64 11.17 20.61 -7.16
C ARG A 64 9.71 20.78 -6.83
N ILE A 65 9.43 21.69 -5.90
CA ILE A 65 8.09 22.00 -5.43
C ILE A 65 7.81 23.45 -5.77
N LEU A 66 6.82 23.67 -6.63
CA LEU A 66 6.24 24.97 -6.91
C LEU A 66 4.94 25.05 -6.13
N THR A 67 4.89 25.89 -5.09
CA THR A 67 3.77 25.93 -4.13
C THR A 67 3.24 27.35 -3.95
N ASN A 68 2.19 27.51 -3.15
CA ASN A 68 1.50 28.78 -2.87
C ASN A 68 0.98 29.49 -4.12
N ILE A 69 0.63 28.75 -5.18
CA ILE A 69 0.02 29.35 -6.37
C ILE A 69 -1.47 29.51 -6.09
N PRO A 70 -2.03 30.73 -6.03
CA PRO A 70 -3.43 30.91 -5.68
C PRO A 70 -4.36 30.33 -6.76
N VAL A 71 -5.43 29.68 -6.30
CA VAL A 71 -6.41 28.97 -7.13
C VAL A 71 -7.78 29.63 -7.00
N LYS A 72 -8.49 29.72 -8.12
CA LYS A 72 -9.92 30.02 -8.13
C LYS A 72 -10.66 28.74 -8.49
N PHE A 73 -11.50 28.27 -7.58
CA PHE A 73 -12.32 27.08 -7.81
C PHE A 73 -13.46 27.35 -8.82
N HIS A 74 -14.08 26.28 -9.32
CA HIS A 74 -15.20 26.28 -10.27
C HIS A 74 -14.91 26.82 -11.68
N ARG A 75 -13.65 27.09 -12.03
CA ARG A 75 -13.26 27.50 -13.38
C ARG A 75 -12.15 26.60 -13.90
N PRO A 76 -12.43 25.58 -14.71
CA PRO A 76 -11.40 24.62 -15.12
C PRO A 76 -10.23 25.34 -15.79
N GLY A 77 -9.03 25.10 -15.27
CA GLY A 77 -7.77 25.62 -15.79
C GLY A 77 -6.90 24.54 -16.42
N THR A 78 -5.72 24.94 -16.91
CA THR A 78 -4.69 24.04 -17.45
C THR A 78 -3.37 24.21 -16.71
N VAL A 79 -2.68 23.10 -16.46
CA VAL A 79 -1.25 23.05 -16.15
C VAL A 79 -0.53 22.45 -17.35
N LEU A 80 0.41 23.19 -17.92
CA LEU A 80 1.25 22.78 -19.04
C LEU A 80 2.72 22.86 -18.65
N ILE A 81 3.47 21.77 -18.82
CA ILE A 81 4.85 21.66 -18.39
C ILE A 81 5.69 21.25 -19.59
N ASN A 82 6.62 22.11 -20.00
CA ASN A 82 7.54 21.84 -21.10
C ASN A 82 8.94 21.63 -20.53
N SER A 83 9.56 20.48 -20.77
CA SER A 83 10.98 20.27 -20.46
C SER A 83 11.88 20.89 -21.52
N GLY A 84 13.11 21.18 -21.10
CA GLY A 84 14.22 21.43 -22.00
C GLY A 84 14.77 20.13 -22.61
N PRO A 85 15.77 20.26 -23.50
CA PRO A 85 16.35 19.14 -24.21
C PRO A 85 17.11 18.18 -23.28
N VAL A 86 17.14 16.92 -23.68
CA VAL A 86 18.02 15.89 -23.10
C VAL A 86 18.83 15.26 -24.24
N ASP A 87 19.95 15.92 -24.58
CA ASP A 87 20.77 15.63 -25.76
C ASP A 87 21.26 14.18 -25.82
N LYS A 88 21.51 13.57 -24.66
CA LYS A 88 21.93 12.16 -24.52
C LYS A 88 21.00 11.21 -25.27
N PHE A 89 19.69 11.49 -25.25
CA PHE A 89 18.66 10.67 -25.89
C PHE A 89 18.08 11.30 -27.16
N GLY A 90 18.65 12.43 -27.61
CA GLY A 90 18.10 13.18 -28.75
C GLY A 90 16.68 13.72 -28.50
N LEU A 91 16.29 13.92 -27.24
CA LEU A 91 15.01 14.52 -26.86
C LEU A 91 15.15 16.04 -26.94
N HIS A 92 14.28 16.69 -27.72
CA HIS A 92 14.24 18.15 -27.81
C HIS A 92 13.43 18.76 -26.67
N TYR A 93 12.27 18.18 -26.38
CA TYR A 93 11.42 18.56 -25.25
C TYR A 93 10.36 17.46 -25.02
N ALA A 94 9.77 17.49 -23.83
CA ALA A 94 8.59 16.73 -23.46
C ALA A 94 7.56 17.66 -22.82
N THR A 95 6.31 17.35 -23.04
CA THR A 95 5.16 18.13 -22.61
C THR A 95 4.31 17.28 -21.69
N ILE A 96 3.96 17.80 -20.51
CA ILE A 96 2.90 17.26 -19.66
C ILE A 96 1.76 18.27 -19.66
N ARG A 97 0.55 17.81 -19.94
CA ARG A 97 -0.66 18.61 -19.89
C ARG A 97 -1.68 17.98 -18.94
N SER A 98 -2.24 18.81 -18.06
CA SER A 98 -3.36 18.45 -17.19
C SER A 98 -4.41 19.55 -17.25
N ASP A 99 -5.62 19.18 -17.66
CA ASP A 99 -6.77 20.07 -17.76
C ASP A 99 -7.76 19.84 -16.59
N ARG A 100 -8.55 20.86 -16.26
CA ARG A 100 -9.61 20.85 -15.23
C ARG A 100 -9.14 20.62 -13.79
N TRP A 101 -7.91 21.00 -13.49
CA TRP A 101 -7.25 20.72 -12.20
C TRP A 101 -7.85 21.44 -10.97
N ASN A 102 -8.56 22.56 -11.13
CA ASN A 102 -9.08 23.40 -10.04
C ASN A 102 -10.61 23.34 -9.86
N THR A 103 -11.23 22.22 -10.20
CA THR A 103 -12.69 22.07 -10.03
C THR A 103 -13.05 21.90 -8.56
N LYS A 104 -12.24 21.18 -7.77
CA LYS A 104 -12.31 21.01 -6.30
C LYS A 104 -10.91 20.76 -5.72
N THR A 105 -10.78 20.63 -4.41
CA THR A 105 -9.58 20.08 -3.77
C THR A 105 -9.33 18.68 -4.29
N MET A 106 -8.12 18.38 -4.74
CA MET A 106 -7.79 17.09 -5.33
C MET A 106 -6.29 16.85 -5.39
N ARG A 107 -5.92 15.60 -5.68
CA ARG A 107 -4.56 15.20 -6.03
C ARG A 107 -4.59 14.53 -7.39
N ILE A 108 -3.77 15.03 -8.32
CA ILE A 108 -3.66 14.50 -9.67
C ILE A 108 -2.23 14.00 -9.85
N ALA A 109 -2.09 12.74 -10.24
CA ALA A 109 -0.82 12.12 -10.61
C ALA A 109 -1.10 11.07 -11.70
N PRO A 110 -0.18 10.86 -12.65
CA PRO A 110 -0.34 9.82 -13.65
C PRO A 110 -0.02 8.46 -13.03
N ASP A 111 -0.69 7.40 -13.49
CA ASP A 111 -0.38 6.02 -13.08
C ASP A 111 1.05 5.61 -13.49
N GLU A 112 1.48 6.08 -14.66
CA GLU A 112 2.82 5.88 -15.20
C GLU A 112 3.42 7.21 -15.66
N ILE A 113 4.70 7.42 -15.37
CA ILE A 113 5.43 8.60 -15.85
C ILE A 113 6.61 8.19 -16.73
N GLN A 114 6.76 8.92 -17.84
CA GLN A 114 7.81 8.67 -18.82
C GLN A 114 8.92 9.72 -18.70
N LEU A 115 10.13 9.30 -19.07
CA LEU A 115 11.26 10.22 -19.19
C LEU A 115 10.89 11.39 -20.12
N PRO A 116 11.40 12.61 -19.88
CA PRO A 116 12.49 12.93 -18.96
C PRO A 116 12.03 13.16 -17.52
N PHE A 117 10.77 12.93 -17.19
CA PHE A 117 10.25 13.06 -15.83
C PHE A 117 10.22 11.72 -15.12
N THR A 118 10.52 11.73 -13.83
CA THR A 118 10.44 10.54 -12.94
C THR A 118 9.48 10.76 -11.78
N GLY A 119 8.86 11.94 -11.71
CA GLY A 119 7.79 12.24 -10.78
C GLY A 119 7.05 13.49 -11.20
N PHE A 120 5.73 13.41 -11.16
CA PHE A 120 4.82 14.52 -11.40
C PHE A 120 3.61 14.37 -10.49
N ARG A 121 3.27 15.45 -9.79
CA ARG A 121 2.06 15.51 -8.96
C ARG A 121 1.54 16.94 -8.91
N ILE A 122 0.23 17.07 -9.04
CA ILE A 122 -0.52 18.29 -8.74
C ILE A 122 -1.30 18.03 -7.45
N ASP A 123 -1.19 18.94 -6.49
CA ASP A 123 -2.03 18.98 -5.31
C ASP A 123 -2.79 20.32 -5.29
N VAL A 124 -4.12 20.26 -5.23
CA VAL A 124 -4.99 21.43 -5.02
C VAL A 124 -5.57 21.35 -3.63
N GLN A 125 -5.18 22.29 -2.78
CA GLN A 125 -5.44 22.23 -1.33
C GLN A 125 -5.98 23.56 -0.83
N CYS A 126 -6.56 23.52 0.37
CA CYS A 126 -7.03 24.72 1.05
C CYS A 126 -5.92 25.39 1.82
N ASN A 127 -5.94 26.73 1.83
CA ASN A 127 -5.11 27.51 2.74
C ASN A 127 -5.45 27.17 4.20
N ARG A 128 -4.53 27.49 5.12
CA ARG A 128 -4.74 27.28 6.55
C ARG A 128 -6.09 27.84 7.01
N ASN A 129 -6.83 27.07 7.80
CA ASN A 129 -8.17 27.36 8.32
C ASN A 129 -9.30 27.39 7.28
N TRP A 130 -9.03 27.05 6.01
CA TRP A 130 -10.06 26.87 5.00
C TRP A 130 -10.23 25.39 4.71
N HIS A 131 -11.47 24.99 4.51
CA HIS A 131 -11.91 23.60 4.42
C HIS A 131 -13.07 23.50 3.41
N GLY A 132 -13.54 22.28 3.19
CA GLY A 132 -14.54 21.97 2.17
C GLY A 132 -13.93 21.70 0.80
N PRO A 133 -14.70 21.07 -0.11
CA PRO A 133 -14.23 20.69 -1.45
C PRO A 133 -13.80 21.88 -2.31
N TYR A 134 -14.22 23.10 -1.99
CA TYR A 134 -13.87 24.32 -2.72
C TYR A 134 -13.14 25.35 -1.86
N CYS A 135 -12.66 24.94 -0.69
CA CYS A 135 -11.96 25.80 0.27
C CYS A 135 -12.76 27.07 0.61
N ASP A 136 -14.07 26.95 0.71
CA ASP A 136 -15.04 28.03 0.91
C ASP A 136 -15.57 28.06 2.36
N LYS A 137 -15.18 27.08 3.19
CA LYS A 137 -15.61 26.97 4.59
C LYS A 137 -14.46 27.34 5.52
N PHE A 138 -14.65 28.40 6.29
CA PHE A 138 -13.65 28.82 7.26
C PHE A 138 -13.86 28.10 8.60
N CYS A 139 -12.83 27.42 9.09
CA CYS A 139 -12.76 26.87 10.43
C CYS A 139 -11.35 27.05 10.97
N ASN A 140 -11.22 27.74 12.11
CA ASN A 140 -9.92 28.02 12.72
C ASN A 140 -9.42 26.80 13.51
N ASP A 141 -8.45 26.08 12.96
CA ASP A 141 -7.88 24.86 13.54
C ASP A 141 -7.23 25.10 14.91
N ASP A 142 -6.59 26.26 15.10
CA ASP A 142 -5.95 26.60 16.37
C ASP A 142 -7.00 26.84 17.47
N HIS A 143 -8.07 27.57 17.12
CA HIS A 143 -9.17 27.82 18.05
C HIS A 143 -9.92 26.53 18.39
N ALA A 144 -10.23 25.70 17.39
CA ALA A 144 -10.89 24.41 17.59
C ALA A 144 -10.11 23.56 18.60
N ARG A 145 -8.78 23.50 18.46
CA ARG A 145 -7.92 22.73 19.36
C ARG A 145 -7.97 23.23 20.80
N ILE A 146 -8.04 24.54 21.03
CA ILE A 146 -8.14 25.13 22.37
C ILE A 146 -9.41 24.68 23.09
N VAL A 147 -10.52 24.50 22.36
CA VAL A 147 -11.81 24.06 22.93
C VAL A 147 -12.01 22.54 22.86
N ASN A 148 -10.93 21.76 22.74
CA ASN A 148 -10.96 20.30 22.61
C ASN A 148 -11.80 19.79 21.42
N ARG A 149 -11.71 20.51 20.29
CA ARG A 149 -12.35 20.18 19.01
C ARG A 149 -11.32 20.15 17.88
N ARG A 150 -11.76 19.80 16.68
CA ARG A 150 -11.03 19.95 15.42
C ARG A 150 -11.94 20.53 14.34
N CYS A 151 -11.35 21.04 13.27
CA CYS A 151 -12.09 21.28 12.04
C CYS A 151 -12.27 19.96 11.27
N THR A 152 -13.48 19.70 10.80
CA THR A 152 -13.78 18.58 9.90
C THR A 152 -13.43 18.94 8.46
N GLN A 153 -13.42 17.96 7.57
CA GLN A 153 -13.26 18.19 6.12
C GLN A 153 -14.33 19.14 5.54
N ASN A 154 -15.50 19.23 6.17
CA ASN A 154 -16.59 20.14 5.79
C ASN A 154 -16.40 21.57 6.31
N GLY A 155 -15.35 21.84 7.11
CA GLY A 155 -15.11 23.14 7.72
C GLY A 155 -16.06 23.47 8.88
N THR A 156 -16.59 22.44 9.53
CA THR A 156 -17.39 22.52 10.76
C THR A 156 -16.55 22.06 11.94
N LEU A 157 -17.03 22.28 13.18
CA LEU A 157 -16.36 21.74 14.36
C LEU A 157 -16.72 20.26 14.53
N GLY A 158 -15.77 19.46 14.98
CA GLY A 158 -15.96 18.07 15.35
C GLY A 158 -15.10 17.71 16.56
N CYS A 159 -15.33 16.54 17.16
CA CYS A 159 -14.41 16.05 18.19
C CYS A 159 -13.11 15.50 17.57
N PRO A 160 -12.06 15.35 18.39
CA PRO A 160 -10.90 14.56 18.00
C PRO A 160 -11.34 13.16 17.50
N PHE A 161 -10.53 12.55 16.65
CA PHE A 161 -10.86 11.26 16.05
C PHE A 161 -11.26 10.22 17.10
N MET A 162 -12.27 9.41 16.77
CA MET A 162 -12.85 8.37 17.64
C MET A 162 -13.56 8.88 18.89
N LEU A 163 -13.91 10.17 18.95
CA LEU A 163 -14.67 10.76 20.05
C LEU A 163 -15.94 11.47 19.53
N SER A 164 -16.94 11.56 20.40
CA SER A 164 -18.25 12.16 20.18
C SER A 164 -18.79 12.79 21.47
N GLY A 165 -19.97 13.38 21.38
CA GLY A 165 -20.69 14.00 22.48
C GLY A 165 -20.34 15.47 22.70
N PRO A 166 -21.15 16.17 23.52
CA PRO A 166 -20.99 17.59 23.77
C PRO A 166 -19.62 17.97 24.35
N ASN A 167 -18.93 17.05 25.03
CA ASN A 167 -17.62 17.29 25.65
C ASN A 167 -16.46 16.53 24.98
N CYS A 168 -16.71 15.79 23.89
CA CYS A 168 -15.72 14.90 23.25
C CYS A 168 -15.09 13.86 24.19
N ASP A 169 -15.91 13.27 25.05
CA ASP A 169 -15.52 12.29 26.06
C ASP A 169 -16.15 10.91 25.81
N ILE A 170 -17.03 10.80 24.82
CA ILE A 170 -17.70 9.56 24.45
C ILE A 170 -16.92 8.90 23.31
N PRO A 171 -16.51 7.62 23.42
CA PRO A 171 -15.93 6.90 22.30
C PRO A 171 -16.91 6.77 21.13
N LEU A 172 -16.44 7.03 19.91
CA LEU A 172 -17.19 6.84 18.68
C LEU A 172 -16.62 5.65 17.92
N LEU A 173 -17.33 4.53 17.91
CA LEU A 173 -16.94 3.35 17.15
C LEU A 173 -17.35 3.50 15.68
N GLN A 174 -16.57 2.92 14.76
CA GLN A 174 -16.86 2.95 13.33
C GLN A 174 -18.27 2.40 12.98
N THR A 175 -18.77 1.46 13.78
CA THR A 175 -20.10 0.85 13.65
C THR A 175 -21.24 1.71 14.18
N GLU A 176 -20.94 2.79 14.91
CA GLU A 176 -21.91 3.68 15.55
C GLU A 176 -22.21 4.94 14.71
N CYS A 177 -21.57 5.07 13.55
CA CYS A 177 -22.02 6.06 12.58
C CYS A 177 -23.47 5.76 12.16
N THR A 178 -24.30 6.81 12.14
CA THR A 178 -25.70 6.78 11.66
C THR A 178 -25.80 6.10 10.29
N LEU A 179 -24.73 6.22 9.48
CA LEU A 179 -24.53 5.51 8.22
C LEU A 179 -23.12 4.88 8.21
N PRO A 180 -22.97 3.57 8.00
CA PRO A 180 -21.65 2.93 7.95
C PRO A 180 -20.78 3.52 6.83
N CYS A 181 -19.59 4.02 7.14
CA CYS A 181 -18.66 4.52 6.12
C CYS A 181 -18.04 3.34 5.34
N MET A 182 -18.09 3.44 4.02
CA MET A 182 -17.52 2.51 3.04
C MET A 182 -16.10 2.94 2.63
N ASN A 183 -15.42 2.11 1.82
CA ASN A 183 -14.14 2.43 1.16
C ASN A 183 -13.07 3.08 2.07
N HIS A 184 -12.94 2.59 3.31
CA HIS A 184 -12.01 3.11 4.32
C HIS A 184 -12.28 4.55 4.79
N GLY A 185 -13.50 5.08 4.64
CA GLY A 185 -13.91 6.34 5.24
C GLY A 185 -13.90 6.27 6.77
N TYR A 186 -13.61 7.40 7.41
CA TYR A 186 -13.54 7.51 8.87
C TYR A 186 -14.85 8.02 9.44
N CYS A 187 -15.40 7.31 10.42
CA CYS A 187 -16.54 7.79 11.19
C CYS A 187 -16.10 8.88 12.15
N VAL A 188 -16.69 10.08 12.04
CA VAL A 188 -16.31 11.25 12.85
C VAL A 188 -17.53 12.03 13.30
N SER A 189 -17.40 12.80 14.38
CA SER A 189 -18.45 13.67 14.87
C SER A 189 -18.38 15.07 14.25
N GLU A 190 -19.54 15.69 14.07
CA GLU A 190 -19.72 17.02 13.51
C GLU A 190 -20.79 17.82 14.27
N PHE A 191 -20.52 19.10 14.51
CA PHE A 191 -21.43 20.11 15.02
C PHE A 191 -21.74 21.10 13.90
N LEU A 192 -23.02 21.26 13.53
CA LEU A 192 -23.42 22.16 12.45
C LEU A 192 -23.21 23.62 12.85
N ASN A 193 -23.41 23.93 14.14
CA ASN A 193 -23.15 25.23 14.73
C ASN A 193 -22.23 25.11 15.94
N PRO A 194 -21.40 26.13 16.23
CA PRO A 194 -20.54 26.15 17.41
C PRO A 194 -21.27 26.06 18.76
N LEU A 195 -22.58 26.34 18.77
CA LEU A 195 -23.44 26.31 19.95
C LEU A 195 -24.21 24.98 20.09
N ASP A 196 -24.08 24.07 19.13
CA ASP A 196 -24.79 22.80 19.17
C ASP A 196 -24.29 21.96 20.35
N THR A 197 -25.23 21.44 21.13
CA THR A 197 -24.96 20.54 22.26
C THR A 197 -25.06 19.07 21.88
N VAL A 198 -25.36 18.78 20.61
CA VAL A 198 -25.52 17.44 20.07
C VAL A 198 -24.73 17.39 18.77
N ASP A 199 -23.80 16.45 18.68
CA ASP A 199 -23.11 16.11 17.45
C ASP A 199 -23.90 15.11 16.62
N ARG A 200 -23.64 15.13 15.32
CA ARG A 200 -24.00 14.06 14.40
C ARG A 200 -22.74 13.33 13.94
N SER A 201 -22.88 12.05 13.63
CA SER A 201 -21.83 11.27 13.01
C SER A 201 -21.84 11.46 11.48
N ILE A 202 -20.69 11.72 10.87
CA ILE A 202 -20.50 11.81 9.42
C ILE A 202 -19.32 10.93 8.99
N CYS A 203 -19.15 10.71 7.68
CA CYS A 203 -17.99 10.06 7.11
C CYS A 203 -17.02 11.08 6.51
N GLU A 204 -15.74 11.01 6.89
CA GLU A 204 -14.64 11.69 6.20
C GLU A 204 -13.95 10.69 5.27
N CYS A 205 -14.00 10.98 3.96
CA CYS A 205 -13.60 10.03 2.93
C CYS A 205 -12.09 10.00 2.69
N GLY A 206 -11.59 8.79 2.43
CA GLY A 206 -10.24 8.60 1.94
C GLY A 206 -10.05 9.16 0.54
N VAL A 207 -8.79 9.27 0.12
CA VAL A 207 -8.44 9.76 -1.23
C VAL A 207 -9.11 8.89 -2.31
N GLY A 208 -9.79 9.51 -3.27
CA GLY A 208 -10.42 8.84 -4.41
C GLY A 208 -11.84 8.34 -4.16
N PHE A 209 -12.47 8.70 -3.04
CA PHE A 209 -13.86 8.34 -2.72
C PHE A 209 -14.66 9.56 -2.23
N GLU A 210 -15.94 9.58 -2.57
CA GLU A 210 -16.90 10.63 -2.20
C GLU A 210 -18.29 10.03 -1.88
N GLY A 211 -19.25 10.90 -1.54
CA GLY A 211 -20.58 10.50 -1.06
C GLY A 211 -20.70 10.62 0.46
N GLU A 212 -21.93 10.53 0.99
CA GLU A 212 -22.19 10.67 2.43
C GLU A 212 -21.60 9.51 3.26
N GLN A 213 -21.40 8.36 2.62
CA GLN A 213 -20.79 7.15 3.20
C GLN A 213 -19.44 6.83 2.57
N CYS A 214 -18.89 7.68 1.70
CA CYS A 214 -17.71 7.36 0.89
C CYS A 214 -17.95 6.16 -0.05
N GLU A 215 -19.20 5.96 -0.47
CA GLU A 215 -19.68 4.85 -1.28
C GLU A 215 -19.34 5.01 -2.76
N GLU A 216 -19.14 6.24 -3.22
CA GLU A 216 -18.85 6.55 -4.60
C GLU A 216 -17.34 6.65 -4.80
N LYS A 217 -16.85 6.10 -5.92
CA LYS A 217 -15.51 6.48 -6.38
C LYS A 217 -15.60 7.91 -6.87
N GLU A 218 -14.69 8.73 -6.39
CA GLU A 218 -14.56 10.09 -6.89
C GLU A 218 -14.35 10.04 -8.40
N TYR A 219 -15.24 10.66 -9.18
CA TYR A 219 -15.03 10.74 -10.63
C TYR A 219 -13.75 11.54 -10.91
N ASP A 220 -12.95 11.11 -11.88
CA ASP A 220 -11.83 11.90 -12.39
C ASP A 220 -12.38 13.16 -13.06
N TYR A 221 -12.57 14.22 -12.26
CA TYR A 221 -12.96 15.54 -12.75
C TYR A 221 -11.81 16.24 -13.51
N ALA A 222 -10.60 15.72 -13.34
CA ALA A 222 -9.43 16.07 -14.15
C ALA A 222 -9.39 15.18 -15.39
N ASP A 223 -9.14 15.77 -16.56
CA ASP A 223 -8.89 14.99 -17.76
C ASP A 223 -7.59 14.19 -17.56
N ALA A 224 -7.49 13.02 -18.20
CA ALA A 224 -6.29 12.19 -18.13
C ALA A 224 -5.04 13.01 -18.49
N ILE A 225 -3.96 12.80 -17.74
CA ILE A 225 -2.71 13.51 -18.00
C ILE A 225 -2.17 13.10 -19.37
N GLU A 226 -2.01 14.08 -20.26
CA GLU A 226 -1.40 13.87 -21.57
C GLU A 226 0.10 14.11 -21.47
N ILE A 227 0.90 13.14 -21.94
CA ILE A 227 2.36 13.24 -22.00
C ILE A 227 2.80 13.06 -23.45
N GLU A 228 3.47 14.07 -23.99
CA GLU A 228 4.03 14.04 -25.35
C GLU A 228 5.54 14.24 -25.31
N MET A 229 6.26 13.54 -26.20
CA MET A 229 7.71 13.67 -26.33
C MET A 229 8.08 13.97 -27.77
N HIS A 230 8.99 14.92 -27.96
CA HIS A 230 9.47 15.34 -29.28
C HIS A 230 11.00 15.25 -29.33
N GLY A 231 11.51 14.47 -30.28
CA GLY A 231 12.94 14.20 -30.41
C GLY A 231 13.31 13.58 -31.76
N ILE A 232 14.58 13.22 -31.91
CA ILE A 232 15.12 12.59 -33.12
C ILE A 232 14.71 11.09 -33.13
N PRO A 233 13.93 10.62 -34.13
CA PRO A 233 13.36 9.27 -34.14
C PRO A 233 14.38 8.13 -33.97
N GLU A 234 15.58 8.27 -34.52
CA GLU A 234 16.64 7.25 -34.47
C GLU A 234 17.23 7.10 -33.06
N LYS A 235 17.36 8.20 -32.30
CA LYS A 235 17.82 8.18 -30.90
C LYS A 235 16.68 7.89 -29.91
N TYR A 236 15.43 8.07 -30.33
CA TYR A 236 14.25 7.75 -29.54
C TYR A 236 14.13 6.26 -29.21
N ASN A 237 14.65 5.38 -30.09
CA ASN A 237 14.74 3.94 -29.80
C ASN A 237 15.64 3.65 -28.59
N LEU A 238 16.74 4.41 -28.40
CA LEU A 238 17.60 4.27 -27.21
C LEU A 238 16.87 4.67 -25.93
N LEU A 239 16.01 5.69 -25.99
CA LEU A 239 15.17 6.08 -24.85
C LEU A 239 14.14 5.00 -24.51
N LYS A 240 13.51 4.40 -25.52
CA LYS A 240 12.56 3.29 -25.34
C LYS A 240 13.22 2.03 -24.79
N GLU A 241 14.38 1.64 -25.32
CA GLU A 241 15.18 0.52 -24.81
C GLU A 241 15.60 0.76 -23.36
N PHE A 242 16.01 1.98 -23.03
CA PHE A 242 16.34 2.39 -21.68
C PHE A 242 15.13 2.30 -20.73
N LEU A 243 13.96 2.81 -21.14
CA LEU A 243 12.72 2.73 -20.37
C LEU A 243 12.27 1.28 -20.13
N ASN A 244 12.33 0.43 -21.16
CA ASN A 244 11.92 -0.98 -21.06
C ASN A 244 12.83 -1.83 -20.16
N GLY A 245 14.09 -1.42 -19.97
CA GLY A 245 15.06 -2.14 -19.13
C GLY A 245 15.03 -1.78 -17.64
N THR A 246 14.35 -0.69 -17.26
CA THR A 246 14.37 -0.16 -15.89
C THR A 246 13.14 -0.57 -15.08
N HIS A 247 13.36 -1.27 -13.96
CA HIS A 247 12.27 -1.89 -13.18
C HIS A 247 11.78 -1.05 -11.98
N ASN A 248 12.52 -0.01 -11.60
CA ASN A 248 12.11 0.96 -10.57
C ASN A 248 12.90 2.27 -10.72
N GLN A 249 12.17 3.38 -10.74
CA GLN A 249 12.73 4.72 -10.69
C GLN A 249 12.78 5.17 -9.23
N ASN A 250 13.89 4.92 -8.54
CA ASN A 250 14.14 5.62 -7.28
C ASN A 250 15.34 6.56 -7.41
N GLU A 251 15.33 7.57 -6.54
CA GLU A 251 15.82 8.92 -6.76
C GLU A 251 17.31 9.12 -7.04
N THR A 252 18.14 8.12 -7.37
CA THR A 252 19.60 8.31 -7.60
C THR A 252 20.25 7.30 -8.56
N CYS A 253 19.55 6.21 -8.93
CA CYS A 253 20.13 5.08 -9.68
C CYS A 253 19.12 4.48 -10.66
N TYR A 254 19.59 4.11 -11.85
CA TYR A 254 18.81 3.28 -12.76
C TYR A 254 18.97 1.82 -12.36
N MET A 255 17.90 1.20 -11.91
CA MET A 255 17.86 -0.21 -11.54
C MET A 255 17.42 -1.03 -12.74
N PHE A 256 18.30 -1.88 -13.22
CA PHE A 256 18.03 -2.82 -14.31
C PHE A 256 17.73 -4.20 -13.73
N ASN A 257 16.83 -4.92 -14.39
CA ASN A 257 16.42 -6.26 -13.99
C ASN A 257 17.53 -7.28 -14.34
N GLU A 258 17.76 -8.25 -13.44
CA GLU A 258 18.72 -9.34 -13.64
C GLU A 258 18.46 -10.15 -14.91
N VAL A 259 17.19 -10.31 -15.29
CA VAL A 259 16.75 -11.06 -16.48
C VAL A 259 17.09 -10.31 -17.77
N THR A 260 17.20 -8.98 -17.72
CA THR A 260 17.50 -8.15 -18.91
C THR A 260 18.96 -7.72 -19.00
N MET A 261 19.71 -7.78 -17.88
CA MET A 261 21.12 -7.39 -17.82
C MET A 261 22.07 -8.60 -17.96
N GLY A 262 22.54 -8.87 -19.18
CA GLY A 262 23.57 -9.90 -19.45
C GLY A 262 24.99 -9.36 -19.68
N THR A 263 25.14 -8.12 -20.18
CA THR A 263 26.46 -7.56 -20.49
C THR A 263 26.46 -6.04 -20.33
N VAL A 264 27.49 -5.50 -19.69
CA VAL A 264 27.72 -4.05 -19.56
C VAL A 264 29.02 -3.67 -20.26
N THR A 265 28.92 -2.90 -21.34
CA THR A 265 30.08 -2.42 -22.10
C THR A 265 30.69 -1.18 -21.43
N ARG A 266 32.00 -1.21 -21.15
CA ARG A 266 32.73 -0.09 -20.56
C ARG A 266 32.93 1.01 -21.60
N THR A 267 32.38 2.20 -21.34
CA THR A 267 32.55 3.38 -22.18
C THR A 267 33.77 4.20 -21.76
N LYS A 268 34.13 5.21 -22.57
CA LYS A 268 35.25 6.11 -22.26
C LYS A 268 34.78 7.15 -21.23
N LEU A 269 35.74 7.69 -20.46
CA LEU A 269 35.48 8.65 -19.37
C LEU A 269 34.69 9.92 -19.76
N LYS A 270 34.61 10.25 -21.07
CA LYS A 270 33.83 11.40 -21.57
C LYS A 270 32.31 11.23 -21.48
N ASP A 271 31.81 10.02 -21.19
CA ASP A 271 30.37 9.68 -21.23
C ASP A 271 29.69 9.65 -19.83
N GLU A 272 30.40 10.11 -18.78
CA GLU A 272 29.94 10.44 -17.41
C GLU A 272 29.03 9.45 -16.65
N SER A 273 28.84 8.23 -17.15
CA SER A 273 27.93 7.26 -16.54
C SER A 273 28.69 6.35 -15.58
N VAL A 274 28.36 6.44 -14.29
CA VAL A 274 28.92 5.57 -13.23
C VAL A 274 28.04 4.33 -13.10
N VAL A 275 28.64 3.15 -13.21
CA VAL A 275 27.97 1.87 -12.93
C VAL A 275 28.46 1.35 -11.58
N ALA A 276 27.53 1.07 -10.68
CA ALA A 276 27.82 0.48 -9.38
C ALA A 276 27.25 -0.94 -9.32
N PHE A 277 28.05 -1.88 -8.80
CA PHE A 277 27.61 -3.23 -8.51
C PHE A 277 27.61 -3.43 -7.00
N LYS A 278 26.55 -4.05 -6.49
CA LYS A 278 26.60 -4.64 -5.16
C LYS A 278 27.45 -5.92 -5.26
N ALA A 279 28.25 -6.22 -4.26
CA ALA A 279 29.06 -7.43 -4.22
C ALA A 279 29.21 -7.87 -2.76
N ASN A 280 29.46 -9.16 -2.56
CA ASN A 280 29.77 -9.71 -1.24
C ASN A 280 31.13 -9.16 -0.79
N SER A 281 31.19 -8.59 0.41
CA SER A 281 32.45 -8.09 0.96
C SER A 281 33.32 -9.24 1.45
N THR A 282 34.61 -9.20 1.15
CA THR A 282 35.60 -10.03 1.86
C THR A 282 36.00 -9.25 3.12
N ASN A 283 35.70 -9.78 4.31
CA ASN A 283 36.02 -9.16 5.61
C ASN A 283 35.40 -7.76 5.85
N GLY A 284 34.16 -7.53 5.41
CA GLY A 284 33.43 -6.28 5.66
C GLY A 284 33.93 -5.06 4.88
N GLN A 285 34.91 -5.22 3.99
CA GLN A 285 35.43 -4.15 3.14
C GLN A 285 34.97 -4.28 1.69
N CYS A 286 34.60 -3.16 1.07
CA CYS A 286 34.33 -3.09 -0.36
C CYS A 286 35.65 -3.18 -1.14
N SER A 287 35.60 -3.84 -2.29
CA SER A 287 36.74 -3.89 -3.21
C SER A 287 37.06 -2.49 -3.76
N THR A 288 38.34 -2.15 -3.78
CA THR A 288 38.82 -0.90 -4.41
C THR A 288 39.26 -1.20 -5.84
N GLY A 289 38.44 -0.81 -6.82
CA GLY A 289 38.76 -0.97 -8.24
C GLY A 289 37.56 -1.38 -9.09
N PRO A 290 37.72 -1.49 -10.41
CA PRO A 290 36.66 -1.96 -11.29
C PRO A 290 36.26 -3.41 -10.92
N PRO A 291 34.97 -3.76 -11.03
CA PRO A 291 34.50 -5.12 -10.79
C PRO A 291 35.25 -6.13 -11.67
N SER A 292 35.98 -7.05 -11.05
CA SER A 292 36.59 -8.19 -11.72
C SER A 292 36.49 -9.41 -10.80
N ASN A 293 35.82 -10.45 -11.26
CA ASN A 293 35.63 -11.71 -10.54
C ASN A 293 35.01 -11.50 -9.16
N MET A 294 33.87 -10.80 -9.13
CA MET A 294 33.12 -10.53 -7.90
C MET A 294 31.84 -11.33 -7.88
N SER A 295 31.44 -11.79 -6.71
CA SER A 295 30.14 -12.42 -6.50
C SER A 295 29.25 -11.53 -5.65
N GLY A 296 27.94 -11.68 -5.79
CA GLY A 296 26.97 -11.00 -4.98
C GLY A 296 25.69 -11.79 -4.85
N THR A 297 24.83 -11.32 -3.96
CA THR A 297 23.57 -11.99 -3.66
C THR A 297 22.45 -10.95 -3.54
N ILE A 298 21.34 -11.19 -4.22
CA ILE A 298 20.11 -10.38 -4.20
C ILE A 298 19.00 -11.20 -3.56
N PHE A 299 18.27 -10.60 -2.64
CA PHE A 299 16.99 -11.16 -2.19
C PHE A 299 15.88 -10.53 -3.02
N PHE A 300 15.15 -11.36 -3.76
CA PHE A 300 14.02 -10.95 -4.59
C PHE A 300 12.71 -11.34 -3.91
N GLN A 301 11.86 -10.34 -3.69
CA GLN A 301 10.45 -10.51 -3.33
C GLN A 301 9.61 -9.95 -4.48
N GLY A 302 8.89 -10.84 -5.17
CA GLY A 302 8.05 -10.48 -6.31
C GLY A 302 6.82 -9.65 -5.91
N PRO A 303 6.13 -9.05 -6.91
CA PRO A 303 4.93 -8.22 -6.69
C PRO A 303 3.73 -9.00 -6.16
N SER A 304 3.73 -10.32 -6.28
CA SER A 304 2.92 -11.22 -5.46
C SER A 304 3.86 -11.91 -4.49
N ASP A 305 3.49 -12.01 -3.20
CA ASP A 305 4.27 -12.69 -2.14
C ASP A 305 4.63 -14.17 -2.45
N LEU A 306 4.22 -14.66 -3.62
CA LEU A 306 4.40 -15.97 -4.23
C LEU A 306 5.76 -16.20 -4.91
N ILE A 307 6.63 -15.18 -4.99
CA ILE A 307 8.00 -15.36 -5.50
C ILE A 307 8.98 -14.77 -4.50
N THR A 308 9.55 -15.62 -3.66
CA THR A 308 10.65 -15.27 -2.76
C THR A 308 11.87 -16.11 -3.10
N MET A 309 12.93 -15.50 -3.61
CA MET A 309 14.15 -16.22 -4.00
C MET A 309 15.40 -15.41 -3.68
N TRP A 310 16.51 -16.13 -3.57
CA TRP A 310 17.83 -15.55 -3.59
C TRP A 310 18.44 -15.73 -4.97
N VAL A 311 18.92 -14.64 -5.55
CA VAL A 311 19.66 -14.65 -6.81
C VAL A 311 21.12 -14.43 -6.47
N ASN A 312 21.93 -15.47 -6.63
CA ASN A 312 23.38 -15.34 -6.59
C ASN A 312 23.85 -14.91 -7.97
N TYR A 313 24.88 -14.06 -8.02
CA TYR A 313 25.45 -13.65 -9.29
C TYR A 313 26.95 -13.50 -9.21
N ASP A 314 27.58 -13.71 -10.36
CA ASP A 314 29.01 -13.51 -10.56
C ASP A 314 29.26 -12.52 -11.69
N ILE A 315 30.23 -11.63 -11.49
CA ILE A 315 30.64 -10.58 -12.42
C ILE A 315 32.06 -10.87 -12.88
N TYR A 316 32.23 -11.04 -14.19
CA TYR A 316 33.52 -11.29 -14.83
C TYR A 316 33.84 -10.21 -15.84
N THR A 317 35.13 -9.88 -15.98
CA THR A 317 35.59 -8.99 -17.05
C THR A 317 35.89 -9.80 -18.31
N ASN A 318 35.30 -9.41 -19.45
CA ASN A 318 35.63 -9.96 -20.76
C ASN A 318 35.91 -8.81 -21.74
N GLY A 319 37.19 -8.62 -22.09
CA GLY A 319 37.60 -7.54 -22.98
C GLY A 319 37.19 -6.18 -22.42
N SER A 320 36.42 -5.38 -23.17
CA SER A 320 35.89 -4.08 -22.73
C SER A 320 34.57 -4.17 -21.96
N SER A 321 34.10 -5.35 -21.55
CA SER A 321 32.77 -5.52 -20.95
C SER A 321 32.80 -6.27 -19.61
N TRP A 322 31.76 -6.06 -18.81
CA TRP A 322 31.41 -6.88 -17.66
C TRP A 322 30.31 -7.85 -18.05
N LEU A 323 30.52 -9.14 -17.84
CA LEU A 323 29.54 -10.22 -17.98
C LEU A 323 28.99 -10.57 -16.61
N ILE A 324 27.68 -10.79 -16.53
CA ILE A 324 27.00 -11.12 -15.28
C ILE A 324 26.26 -12.44 -15.48
N ASN A 325 26.56 -13.42 -14.62
CA ASN A 325 25.87 -14.70 -14.58
C ASN A 325 25.00 -14.77 -13.33
N TYR A 326 23.81 -15.37 -13.43
CA TYR A 326 22.87 -15.50 -12.32
C TYR A 326 22.57 -16.97 -12.03
N ASP A 327 22.43 -17.29 -10.75
CA ASP A 327 21.99 -18.58 -10.22
C ASP A 327 20.83 -18.35 -9.24
N TYR A 328 19.76 -19.13 -9.40
CA TYR A 328 18.47 -18.89 -8.75
C TYR A 328 18.22 -19.93 -7.67
N ASN A 329 18.09 -19.48 -6.42
CA ASN A 329 17.82 -20.32 -5.27
C ASN A 329 16.43 -20.01 -4.68
N PHE A 330 15.45 -20.85 -5.00
CA PHE A 330 14.09 -20.70 -4.52
C PHE A 330 13.97 -21.02 -3.04
N SER A 331 13.23 -20.19 -2.29
CA SER A 331 13.09 -20.37 -0.84
C SER A 331 12.25 -21.59 -0.44
N CYS A 332 11.47 -22.14 -1.38
CA CYS A 332 10.52 -23.22 -1.15
C CYS A 332 10.79 -24.44 -2.05
N PRO A 333 10.48 -25.65 -1.55
CA PRO A 333 10.48 -26.84 -2.40
C PRO A 333 9.50 -26.70 -3.56
N GLU A 334 9.71 -27.47 -4.62
CA GLU A 334 8.76 -27.54 -5.74
C GLU A 334 7.34 -27.87 -5.23
N ASN A 335 6.34 -27.18 -5.80
CA ASN A 335 4.91 -27.29 -5.46
C ASN A 335 4.49 -26.71 -4.10
N PHE A 336 5.36 -25.97 -3.41
CA PHE A 336 4.97 -25.11 -2.31
C PHE A 336 5.01 -23.64 -2.71
N ASP A 337 3.94 -22.92 -2.38
CA ASP A 337 3.85 -21.49 -2.54
C ASP A 337 4.61 -20.81 -1.38
N PRO A 338 5.50 -19.84 -1.63
CA PRO A 338 6.07 -19.05 -0.56
C PRO A 338 5.00 -18.14 0.04
N LEU A 339 5.05 -18.00 1.36
CA LEU A 339 4.18 -17.17 2.15
C LEU A 339 5.01 -16.36 3.15
N VAL A 340 4.95 -15.04 3.02
CA VAL A 340 5.64 -14.14 3.95
C VAL A 340 4.83 -14.03 5.24
N ARG A 341 5.36 -14.57 6.34
CA ARG A 341 4.78 -14.43 7.69
C ARG A 341 5.41 -13.21 8.37
N ASN A 342 4.60 -12.16 8.56
CA ASN A 342 5.04 -10.92 9.19
C ASN A 342 4.53 -10.86 10.64
N ASN A 343 5.44 -10.67 11.61
CA ASN A 343 5.07 -10.41 13.00
C ASN A 343 5.04 -8.90 13.24
N ARG A 344 3.84 -8.34 13.50
CA ARG A 344 3.58 -6.89 13.59
C ARG A 344 4.47 -6.13 14.60
N THR A 345 5.13 -6.82 15.52
CA THR A 345 5.98 -6.21 16.56
C THR A 345 7.39 -5.84 16.10
N THR A 346 7.85 -6.34 14.95
CA THR A 346 9.19 -6.02 14.43
C THR A 346 9.12 -5.83 12.92
N ARG A 347 9.41 -4.62 12.42
CA ARG A 347 9.46 -4.26 10.98
C ARG A 347 10.50 -5.03 10.13
N MET A 348 11.02 -6.18 10.58
CA MET A 348 12.09 -6.89 9.88
C MET A 348 12.24 -8.36 10.26
N HIS A 349 11.15 -9.10 10.46
CA HIS A 349 11.18 -10.57 10.53
C HIS A 349 10.30 -11.14 9.42
N LEU A 350 10.88 -11.22 8.22
CA LEU A 350 10.34 -11.99 7.10
C LEU A 350 10.65 -13.47 7.39
N ILE A 351 9.72 -14.18 8.03
CA ILE A 351 9.79 -15.64 8.01
C ILE A 351 9.05 -16.06 6.75
N SER A 352 9.76 -16.50 5.71
CA SER A 352 9.10 -17.21 4.62
C SER A 352 8.72 -18.61 5.13
N SER A 353 7.43 -18.91 5.15
CA SER A 353 6.96 -20.30 5.23
C SER A 353 6.52 -20.71 3.84
N CYS A 354 6.65 -21.99 3.54
CA CYS A 354 6.22 -22.57 2.28
C CYS A 354 4.92 -23.31 2.57
N VAL A 355 3.85 -22.93 1.91
CA VAL A 355 2.50 -23.47 2.12
C VAL A 355 2.02 -24.19 0.85
N ARG A 356 1.19 -25.20 1.05
CA ARG A 356 0.59 -25.95 -0.05
C ARG A 356 -0.78 -26.41 0.36
N GLU A 357 -1.73 -26.37 -0.58
CA GLU A 357 -3.02 -27.00 -0.45
C GLU A 357 -3.11 -28.35 -1.17
N LEU A 358 -3.90 -29.26 -0.60
CA LEU A 358 -4.30 -30.51 -1.24
C LEU A 358 -5.82 -30.61 -1.25
N TYR A 359 -6.40 -30.72 -2.44
CA TYR A 359 -7.80 -31.07 -2.62
C TYR A 359 -8.00 -32.59 -2.65
N ALA A 360 -9.03 -33.05 -1.98
CA ALA A 360 -9.44 -34.44 -2.01
C ALA A 360 -9.89 -34.85 -3.42
N SER A 361 -9.39 -35.96 -3.92
CA SER A 361 -9.87 -36.53 -5.18
C SER A 361 -11.34 -36.91 -5.07
N ASN A 362 -12.15 -36.55 -6.07
CA ASN A 362 -13.57 -36.88 -6.19
C ASN A 362 -14.43 -36.50 -4.97
N GLY A 363 -14.06 -35.44 -4.23
CA GLY A 363 -14.84 -34.97 -3.07
C GLY A 363 -14.85 -35.94 -1.89
N THR A 364 -13.87 -36.83 -1.81
CA THR A 364 -13.67 -37.73 -0.66
C THR A 364 -13.42 -36.95 0.62
N ALA A 365 -13.89 -37.47 1.76
CA ALA A 365 -13.68 -36.83 3.05
C ALA A 365 -12.32 -37.22 3.62
N LEU A 366 -11.58 -36.24 4.14
CA LEU A 366 -10.24 -36.38 4.70
C LEU A 366 -10.30 -36.37 6.23
N SER A 367 -9.72 -37.38 6.87
CA SER A 367 -9.56 -37.42 8.33
C SER A 367 -8.35 -36.57 8.75
N TYR A 368 -8.34 -36.10 10.00
CA TYR A 368 -7.21 -35.34 10.55
C TYR A 368 -5.89 -36.13 10.46
N ASN A 369 -5.92 -37.42 10.81
CA ASN A 369 -4.72 -38.27 10.76
C ASN A 369 -4.21 -38.49 9.34
N TYR A 370 -5.11 -38.67 8.36
CA TYR A 370 -4.71 -38.75 6.95
C TYR A 370 -4.02 -37.46 6.51
N SER A 371 -4.65 -36.32 6.79
CA SER A 371 -4.12 -35.00 6.44
C SER A 371 -2.76 -34.73 7.08
N ARG A 372 -2.59 -35.07 8.35
CA ARG A 372 -1.31 -34.95 9.06
C ARG A 372 -0.23 -35.83 8.42
N ASN A 373 -0.50 -37.12 8.26
CA ASN A 373 0.46 -38.07 7.69
C ASN A 373 0.85 -37.68 6.25
N HIS A 374 -0.07 -37.10 5.49
CA HIS A 374 0.21 -36.61 4.13
C HIS A 374 1.20 -35.44 4.13
N CYS A 375 1.00 -34.44 5.00
CA CYS A 375 1.95 -33.34 5.14
C CYS A 375 3.32 -33.85 5.63
N GLU A 376 3.33 -34.75 6.61
CA GLU A 376 4.56 -35.34 7.17
C GLU A 376 5.36 -36.13 6.12
N SER A 377 4.69 -36.84 5.21
CA SER A 377 5.37 -37.56 4.10
C SER A 377 6.13 -36.66 3.12
N GLN A 378 5.84 -35.35 3.14
CA GLN A 378 6.51 -34.33 2.33
C GLN A 378 7.52 -33.50 3.16
N GLY A 379 7.81 -33.91 4.40
CA GLY A 379 8.63 -33.13 5.33
C GLY A 379 7.95 -31.87 5.87
N ALA A 380 6.63 -31.72 5.66
CA ALA A 380 5.82 -30.60 6.12
C ALA A 380 5.01 -30.97 7.37
N THR A 381 4.32 -29.97 7.93
CA THR A 381 3.34 -30.12 9.02
C THR A 381 1.98 -29.65 8.55
N LEU A 382 0.91 -29.99 9.28
CA LEU A 382 -0.36 -29.29 9.07
C LEU A 382 -0.18 -27.82 9.44
N ASN A 383 -0.77 -26.91 8.69
CA ASN A 383 -0.66 -25.48 8.97
C ASN A 383 -1.53 -25.11 10.18
N GLY A 384 -0.94 -24.44 11.19
CA GLY A 384 -1.61 -24.08 12.45
C GLY A 384 -2.22 -22.68 12.51
N VAL A 385 -2.18 -21.90 11.43
CA VAL A 385 -2.78 -20.55 11.34
C VAL A 385 -2.29 -19.60 12.43
N ALA A 386 -0.98 -19.34 12.44
CA ALA A 386 -0.35 -18.46 13.42
C ALA A 386 -0.31 -16.98 12.98
N TYR A 387 -0.31 -16.70 11.68
CA TYR A 387 -0.11 -15.36 11.11
C TYR A 387 -1.29 -14.89 10.26
N TYR A 388 -1.39 -13.58 10.06
CA TYR A 388 -2.42 -12.98 9.20
C TYR A 388 -2.28 -13.44 7.73
N SER A 389 -1.05 -13.68 7.28
CA SER A 389 -0.79 -14.18 5.93
C SER A 389 -1.29 -15.61 5.73
N ASP A 390 -1.27 -16.46 6.76
CA ASP A 390 -1.86 -17.81 6.69
C ASP A 390 -3.36 -17.71 6.38
N TRP A 391 -4.06 -16.78 7.04
CA TRP A 391 -5.48 -16.50 6.78
C TRP A 391 -5.76 -16.03 5.36
N TRP A 392 -4.97 -15.08 4.87
CA TRP A 392 -5.15 -14.55 3.52
C TRP A 392 -4.95 -15.62 2.45
N TYR A 393 -3.89 -16.43 2.61
CA TYR A 393 -3.63 -17.55 1.71
C TYR A 393 -4.78 -18.55 1.72
N MET A 394 -5.20 -19.01 2.90
CA MET A 394 -6.34 -19.93 3.02
C MET A 394 -7.63 -19.31 2.46
N PHE A 395 -7.82 -18.00 2.62
CA PHE A 395 -8.96 -17.28 2.04
C PHE A 395 -8.99 -17.35 0.54
N SER A 396 -7.86 -17.08 -0.11
CA SER A 396 -7.76 -17.17 -1.58
C SER A 396 -8.12 -18.56 -2.12
N LYS A 397 -7.77 -19.63 -1.40
CA LYS A 397 -8.04 -21.01 -1.83
C LYS A 397 -9.48 -21.44 -1.53
N LEU A 398 -10.05 -20.97 -0.42
CA LEU A 398 -11.45 -21.23 -0.07
C LEU A 398 -12.43 -20.37 -0.88
N ASN A 399 -11.97 -19.32 -1.59
CA ASN A 399 -12.83 -18.40 -2.34
C ASN A 399 -13.64 -19.06 -3.47
N ASN A 400 -13.19 -20.24 -3.94
CA ASN A 400 -13.81 -20.98 -5.03
C ASN A 400 -14.67 -22.17 -4.56
N SER A 401 -14.97 -22.31 -3.26
CA SER A 401 -15.79 -23.42 -2.77
C SER A 401 -16.69 -23.07 -1.59
N GLU A 402 -17.97 -23.42 -1.71
CA GLU A 402 -18.99 -23.04 -0.74
C GLU A 402 -19.31 -24.13 0.30
N ASN A 403 -18.81 -25.38 0.18
CA ASN A 403 -19.43 -26.50 0.88
C ASN A 403 -18.51 -27.58 1.48
N PHE A 404 -17.28 -27.26 1.89
CA PHE A 404 -16.42 -28.23 2.59
C PHE A 404 -15.65 -27.64 3.77
N TYR A 405 -15.12 -28.51 4.64
CA TYR A 405 -14.12 -28.15 5.65
C TYR A 405 -12.70 -28.28 5.09
N ALA A 406 -11.82 -27.40 5.51
CA ALA A 406 -10.38 -27.54 5.36
C ALA A 406 -9.76 -28.02 6.69
N ARG A 407 -8.85 -28.99 6.59
CA ARG A 407 -8.04 -29.48 7.70
C ARG A 407 -6.86 -28.55 7.94
N ILE A 408 -6.73 -28.15 9.19
CA ILE A 408 -5.62 -27.39 9.74
C ILE A 408 -5.13 -28.09 11.00
N ASP A 409 -3.98 -27.68 11.50
CA ASP A 409 -3.37 -28.26 12.69
C ASP A 409 -4.16 -27.90 13.95
N GLY A 410 -4.13 -28.79 14.93
CA GLY A 410 -4.81 -28.62 16.22
C GLY A 410 -5.81 -29.73 16.51
N ILE A 411 -5.45 -30.59 17.45
CA ILE A 411 -6.35 -31.58 18.04
C ILE A 411 -6.45 -31.35 19.54
N ARG A 412 -7.66 -31.38 20.11
CA ARG A 412 -7.89 -31.15 21.52
C ARG A 412 -7.17 -32.21 22.36
N THR A 413 -6.46 -31.77 23.39
CA THR A 413 -5.75 -32.65 24.32
C THR A 413 -6.74 -33.58 25.04
N LYS A 414 -6.29 -34.77 25.45
CA LYS A 414 -7.14 -35.75 26.14
C LYS A 414 -7.82 -35.19 27.41
N SER A 415 -7.13 -34.35 28.18
CA SER A 415 -7.69 -33.70 29.37
C SER A 415 -8.81 -32.71 29.03
N CYS A 416 -8.68 -32.00 27.90
CA CYS A 416 -9.65 -31.01 27.48
C CYS A 416 -10.86 -31.58 26.74
N GLN A 417 -10.79 -32.83 26.26
CA GLN A 417 -11.94 -33.50 25.63
C GLN A 417 -13.12 -33.68 26.59
N SER A 418 -12.86 -33.93 27.88
CA SER A 418 -13.92 -34.05 28.89
C SER A 418 -14.37 -32.72 29.50
N THR A 419 -13.52 -31.68 29.46
CA THR A 419 -13.76 -30.38 30.11
C THR A 419 -13.39 -29.17 29.22
N PRO A 420 -13.98 -29.06 28.01
CA PRO A 420 -13.52 -28.09 26.99
C PRO A 420 -13.74 -26.62 27.38
N LYS A 421 -14.61 -26.34 28.35
CA LYS A 421 -15.00 -24.98 28.77
C LYS A 421 -14.09 -24.36 29.84
N THR A 422 -13.06 -25.05 30.30
CA THR A 422 -12.12 -24.46 31.26
C THR A 422 -11.23 -23.43 30.57
N LYS A 423 -10.77 -22.42 31.31
CA LYS A 423 -9.91 -21.34 30.77
C LYS A 423 -8.65 -21.87 30.07
N GLU A 424 -8.06 -22.94 30.61
CA GLU A 424 -6.90 -23.59 29.99
C GLU A 424 -7.27 -24.27 28.67
N CYS A 425 -8.38 -25.01 28.62
CA CYS A 425 -8.85 -25.72 27.43
C CYS A 425 -9.38 -24.82 26.32
N MET A 426 -9.73 -23.58 26.64
CA MET A 426 -10.07 -22.52 25.69
C MET A 426 -8.85 -21.77 25.14
N SER A 427 -7.65 -22.10 25.61
CA SER A 427 -6.38 -21.52 25.12
C SER A 427 -5.66 -22.49 24.19
N VAL A 428 -4.54 -22.05 23.60
CA VAL A 428 -3.65 -22.92 22.82
C VAL A 428 -3.17 -24.16 23.59
N LYS A 429 -3.14 -24.11 24.93
CA LYS A 429 -2.79 -25.28 25.78
C LYS A 429 -3.85 -26.38 25.75
N GLY A 430 -5.07 -26.06 25.34
CA GLY A 430 -6.15 -27.02 25.18
C GLY A 430 -6.01 -27.93 23.96
N PHE A 431 -5.04 -27.66 23.09
CA PHE A 431 -4.84 -28.34 21.82
C PHE A 431 -3.37 -28.74 21.64
N GLU A 432 -3.16 -29.84 20.93
CA GLU A 432 -1.86 -30.29 20.47
C GLU A 432 -1.65 -29.78 19.03
N PHE A 433 -0.60 -28.99 18.85
CA PHE A 433 -0.16 -28.48 17.56
C PHE A 433 1.17 -29.13 17.14
N THR A 434 1.24 -29.58 15.90
CA THR A 434 2.48 -29.93 15.19
C THR A 434 3.24 -28.67 14.75
N ASP A 435 2.54 -27.64 14.29
CA ASP A 435 3.07 -26.32 13.98
C ASP A 435 3.34 -25.53 15.27
N LYS A 436 4.62 -25.41 15.62
CA LYS A 436 5.06 -24.74 16.87
C LYS A 436 4.94 -23.22 16.81
N SER A 437 4.55 -22.64 15.67
CA SER A 437 4.34 -21.19 15.55
C SER A 437 3.03 -20.72 16.19
N VAL A 438 2.09 -21.62 16.46
CA VAL A 438 0.82 -21.30 17.14
C VAL A 438 1.06 -21.04 18.62
N THR A 439 0.99 -19.77 19.02
CA THR A 439 1.26 -19.33 20.40
C THR A 439 0.04 -18.67 21.06
N ASN A 440 -0.96 -18.26 20.29
CA ASN A 440 -2.23 -17.73 20.76
C ASN A 440 -3.35 -17.96 19.72
N PHE A 441 -4.58 -17.60 20.07
CA PHE A 441 -5.75 -17.69 19.20
C PHE A 441 -6.22 -16.32 18.68
N ASP A 442 -5.39 -15.28 18.71
CA ASP A 442 -5.77 -13.91 18.30
C ASP A 442 -6.19 -13.83 16.82
N ARG A 443 -5.80 -14.85 16.03
CA ARG A 443 -6.15 -14.97 14.62
C ARG A 443 -7.28 -15.96 14.38
N HIS A 444 -7.71 -16.74 15.36
CA HIS A 444 -8.73 -17.75 15.13
C HIS A 444 -10.11 -17.09 15.17
N ASN A 445 -10.69 -16.82 13.99
CA ASN A 445 -12.04 -16.27 13.86
C ASN A 445 -13.08 -17.37 14.10
N TRP A 446 -13.41 -17.64 15.36
CA TRP A 446 -14.30 -18.73 15.73
C TRP A 446 -15.75 -18.50 15.28
N VAL A 447 -16.48 -19.59 15.00
CA VAL A 447 -17.95 -19.58 14.90
C VAL A 447 -18.57 -19.26 16.26
N THR A 448 -18.09 -19.92 17.31
CA THR A 448 -18.51 -19.68 18.70
C THR A 448 -17.30 -19.32 19.54
N ASP A 449 -16.47 -20.32 19.88
CA ASP A 449 -15.17 -20.15 20.54
C ASP A 449 -14.39 -21.48 20.49
N SER A 450 -13.20 -21.50 21.06
CA SER A 450 -12.33 -22.68 21.16
C SER A 450 -12.85 -23.79 22.09
N SER A 451 -13.89 -23.54 22.89
CA SER A 451 -14.57 -24.56 23.71
C SER A 451 -15.59 -25.37 22.91
N ALA A 452 -15.91 -24.94 21.67
CA ALA A 452 -16.91 -25.58 20.83
C ALA A 452 -16.67 -27.10 20.73
N ARG A 453 -17.77 -27.85 20.90
CA ARG A 453 -17.80 -29.31 20.81
C ARG A 453 -19.23 -29.77 20.59
N ALA A 454 -19.64 -29.82 19.33
CA ALA A 454 -21.03 -30.15 18.98
C ALA A 454 -21.42 -31.59 19.37
N ARG A 455 -20.48 -32.53 19.33
CA ARG A 455 -20.66 -33.95 19.70
C ARG A 455 -19.40 -34.51 20.33
N ASN A 456 -19.53 -35.65 21.02
CA ASN A 456 -18.37 -36.41 21.45
C ASN A 456 -17.51 -36.82 20.24
N GLY A 457 -16.19 -36.62 20.31
CA GLY A 457 -15.24 -36.87 19.22
C GLY A 457 -15.01 -35.70 18.27
N TYR A 458 -15.68 -34.56 18.49
CA TYR A 458 -15.46 -33.33 17.73
C TYR A 458 -14.37 -32.52 18.42
N ASP A 459 -13.13 -32.88 18.09
CA ASP A 459 -11.95 -32.45 18.83
C ASP A 459 -10.85 -31.91 17.91
N CYS A 460 -11.09 -31.79 16.59
CA CYS A 460 -10.10 -31.30 15.63
C CYS A 460 -10.52 -29.95 15.02
N LEU A 461 -9.54 -29.06 14.86
CA LEU A 461 -9.76 -27.76 14.23
C LEU A 461 -10.02 -27.90 12.74
N VAL A 462 -10.95 -27.09 12.25
CA VAL A 462 -11.25 -26.94 10.82
C VAL A 462 -11.50 -25.48 10.50
N ILE A 463 -11.21 -25.12 9.25
CA ILE A 463 -11.51 -23.81 8.68
C ILE A 463 -12.47 -23.98 7.50
N PHE A 464 -13.40 -23.05 7.32
CA PHE A 464 -14.34 -23.07 6.21
C PHE A 464 -14.92 -21.68 5.91
N ARG A 465 -15.53 -21.55 4.74
CA ARG A 465 -16.35 -20.39 4.38
C ARG A 465 -17.76 -20.55 4.94
N ASP A 466 -18.17 -19.57 5.74
CA ASP A 466 -19.51 -19.50 6.30
C ASP A 466 -20.49 -18.81 5.32
N GLU A 467 -21.78 -18.79 5.66
CA GLU A 467 -22.84 -18.27 4.78
C GLU A 467 -22.70 -16.78 4.44
N ASP A 468 -22.04 -16.01 5.31
CA ASP A 468 -21.74 -14.58 5.10
C ASP A 468 -20.47 -14.34 4.26
N ASN A 469 -19.94 -15.38 3.60
CA ASN A 469 -18.67 -15.39 2.87
C ASN A 469 -17.42 -15.13 3.72
N SER A 470 -17.55 -15.00 5.04
CA SER A 470 -16.42 -14.91 5.96
C SER A 470 -15.80 -16.30 6.17
N ILE A 471 -14.52 -16.33 6.54
CA ILE A 471 -13.87 -17.58 6.88
C ILE A 471 -13.82 -17.72 8.38
N LYS A 472 -14.30 -18.87 8.84
CA LYS A 472 -14.49 -19.20 10.24
C LYS A 472 -13.74 -20.46 10.61
N MET A 473 -13.40 -20.54 11.89
CA MET A 473 -12.81 -21.70 12.50
C MET A 473 -13.82 -22.35 13.44
N ASP A 474 -13.81 -23.68 13.49
CA ASP A 474 -14.64 -24.45 14.40
C ASP A 474 -13.94 -25.75 14.79
N VAL A 475 -14.50 -26.45 15.77
CA VAL A 475 -14.06 -27.76 16.22
C VAL A 475 -15.03 -28.81 15.69
N ARG A 476 -14.51 -29.74 14.90
CA ARG A 476 -15.28 -30.79 14.22
C ARG A 476 -14.64 -32.16 14.40
N SER A 477 -15.32 -33.17 13.88
CA SER A 477 -14.84 -34.55 13.95
C SER A 477 -13.44 -34.68 13.38
N CYS A 478 -12.57 -35.39 14.09
CA CYS A 478 -11.25 -35.77 13.61
C CYS A 478 -11.31 -36.85 12.52
N THR A 479 -12.45 -37.56 12.39
CA THR A 479 -12.68 -38.56 11.36
C THR A 479 -13.36 -37.94 10.14
N THR A 480 -13.77 -38.77 9.19
CA THR A 480 -14.53 -38.34 8.01
C THR A 480 -16.00 -38.02 8.30
N ASP A 481 -16.49 -38.35 9.50
CA ASP A 481 -17.88 -38.15 9.92
C ASP A 481 -18.12 -36.74 10.47
N SER A 482 -18.48 -35.80 9.60
CA SER A 482 -18.71 -34.40 9.94
C SER A 482 -19.82 -33.81 9.05
N PRO A 483 -20.57 -32.77 9.51
CA PRO A 483 -21.71 -32.22 8.76
C PRO A 483 -21.35 -31.72 7.36
N ARG A 484 -20.14 -31.17 7.21
CA ARG A 484 -19.51 -30.93 5.92
C ARG A 484 -18.32 -31.88 5.78
N LYS A 485 -18.09 -32.40 4.57
CA LYS A 485 -16.91 -33.24 4.32
C LYS A 485 -15.68 -32.35 4.38
N ALA A 486 -14.62 -32.80 5.04
CA ALA A 486 -13.33 -32.13 4.92
C ALA A 486 -12.69 -32.54 3.59
N GLN A 487 -12.47 -31.61 2.67
CA GLN A 487 -11.97 -31.90 1.31
C GLN A 487 -10.70 -31.15 0.96
N LEU A 488 -10.17 -30.34 1.86
CA LEU A 488 -8.96 -29.57 1.66
C LEU A 488 -8.02 -29.75 2.85
N VAL A 489 -6.72 -29.74 2.59
CA VAL A 489 -5.66 -29.78 3.61
C VAL A 489 -4.68 -28.67 3.32
N PHE A 490 -4.25 -27.97 4.36
CA PHE A 490 -3.15 -27.03 4.26
C PHE A 490 -1.92 -27.59 4.96
N CYS A 491 -0.84 -27.79 4.19
CA CYS A 491 0.47 -28.14 4.70
C CYS A 491 1.36 -26.91 4.74
N SER A 492 2.26 -26.85 5.71
CA SER A 492 3.31 -25.83 5.80
C SER A 492 4.65 -26.43 6.19
N ILE A 493 5.71 -25.94 5.55
CA ILE A 493 7.10 -26.20 5.90
C ILE A 493 7.81 -24.86 6.11
N ASN A 494 8.86 -24.85 6.92
CA ASN A 494 9.75 -23.71 7.00
C ASN A 494 10.52 -23.59 5.67
N SER A 495 10.74 -22.38 5.19
CA SER A 495 11.63 -22.19 4.05
C SER A 495 13.02 -22.72 4.35
N TYR A 496 13.74 -23.14 3.31
CA TYR A 496 15.12 -23.63 3.43
C TYR A 496 16.08 -22.61 4.03
N GLN A 497 15.66 -21.35 4.13
CA GLN A 497 16.46 -20.25 4.65
C GLN A 497 15.66 -19.43 5.67
N SER A 498 15.63 -19.96 6.90
CA SER A 498 15.25 -19.19 8.08
C SER A 498 16.24 -18.01 8.25
N PHE A 499 15.71 -16.77 8.35
CA PHE A 499 16.46 -15.52 8.56
C PHE A 499 17.37 -15.50 9.82
N SER A 500 17.40 -16.57 10.63
CA SER A 500 18.35 -16.75 11.73
C SER A 500 19.82 -16.72 11.29
N GLU A 501 20.13 -17.02 10.03
CA GLU A 501 21.52 -16.94 9.53
C GLU A 501 21.99 -15.51 9.20
N ILE A 502 21.07 -14.54 9.00
CA ILE A 502 21.44 -13.15 8.70
C ILE A 502 22.03 -12.42 9.92
N ARG A 503 21.77 -12.89 11.16
CA ARG A 503 22.43 -12.31 12.34
C ARG A 503 23.93 -12.63 12.41
N LYS A 504 24.44 -13.63 11.69
CA LYS A 504 25.89 -13.82 11.60
C LYS A 504 26.55 -12.82 10.65
N ILE A 505 25.85 -12.33 9.63
CA ILE A 505 26.41 -11.38 8.65
C ILE A 505 26.38 -9.93 9.15
N LYS A 506 25.53 -9.60 10.13
CA LYS A 506 25.45 -8.24 10.70
C LYS A 506 26.42 -7.96 11.85
N ASN A 507 27.20 -8.95 12.28
CA ASN A 507 28.15 -8.83 13.39
C ASN A 507 29.62 -9.02 12.98
N ASP A 508 29.93 -9.08 11.68
CA ASP A 508 31.31 -9.10 11.17
C ASP A 508 31.58 -7.88 10.28
#